data_AF-A0A6J6TLT2-F1
#
_entry.id   AF-A0A6J6TLT2-F1
#
_cell.length_a   1.000
_cell.length_b   1.000
_cell.length_c   1.000
_cell.angle_alpha   90.00
_cell.angle_beta   90.00
_cell.angle_gamma   90.00
#
_symmetry.space_group_name_H-M   'P 1'
#
loop_
_entity.id
_entity.type
_entity.pdbx_description
1 polymer ?
#
loop_
_entity_poly.entity_id
_entity_poly.type
_entity_poly.pdbx_seq_one_letter_code
_entity_poly.pdbx_strand_id
1 'polypeptide(L)'
;MTAFGRERIEELMHALDRALARRGATADVYLVGGAAIALSFDAARTTRDLDAVFAPTTEVRAAAAEVAEEFELPEDWLNDAVKGFVPPTTDTQQVVVYESEHLRVCTAGLEHLLAMKIAAARVEQDRGDLELLVHALGISSVEQALDIAITCLGPGYPIPPRAQYLLDEILESGDTLSRMAPGSSPSPSKPQRSQTLDPPSRFDGPYLA
;
A
#
# COMPACT_ATOMS: atom_id res chain seq x y z
N MET A 1 -6.58 11.45 19.42
CA MET A 1 -6.97 10.54 18.32
C MET A 1 -5.98 9.41 18.28
N THR A 2 -6.46 8.17 18.38
CA THR A 2 -5.63 6.96 18.46
C THR A 2 -5.28 6.51 17.05
N ALA A 3 -4.00 6.25 16.80
CA ALA A 3 -3.55 5.79 15.50
C ALA A 3 -3.63 4.24 15.42
N PHE A 4 -3.93 3.70 14.24
CA PHE A 4 -4.16 2.27 14.01
C PHE A 4 -2.84 1.53 13.81
N GLY A 5 -2.50 0.66 14.75
CA GLY A 5 -1.47 -0.38 14.57
C GLY A 5 -2.08 -1.67 14.02
N ARG A 6 -1.24 -2.68 13.75
CA ARG A 6 -1.66 -3.96 13.14
C ARG A 6 -2.83 -4.64 13.85
N GLU A 7 -2.73 -4.86 15.16
CA GLU A 7 -3.78 -5.53 15.94
C GLU A 7 -5.12 -4.78 15.84
N ARG A 8 -5.06 -3.46 15.86
CA ARG A 8 -6.24 -2.62 15.71
C ARG A 8 -6.82 -2.72 14.30
N ILE A 9 -5.98 -2.73 13.27
CA ILE A 9 -6.44 -2.92 11.88
C ILE A 9 -7.14 -4.28 11.75
N GLU A 10 -6.55 -5.35 12.27
CA GLU A 10 -7.16 -6.69 12.25
C GLU A 10 -8.51 -6.73 12.97
N GLU A 11 -8.63 -6.10 14.13
CA GLU A 11 -9.90 -5.97 14.87
C GLU A 11 -10.97 -5.23 14.04
N LEU A 12 -10.59 -4.13 13.38
CA LEU A 12 -11.49 -3.36 12.53
C LEU A 12 -11.90 -4.12 11.26
N MET A 13 -11.00 -4.89 10.64
CA MET A 13 -11.35 -5.76 9.51
C MET A 13 -12.32 -6.86 9.95
N HIS A 14 -12.12 -7.44 11.13
CA HIS A 14 -13.06 -8.42 11.67
C HIS A 14 -14.44 -7.82 11.97
N ALA A 15 -14.50 -6.58 12.48
CA ALA A 15 -15.76 -5.88 12.67
C ALA A 15 -16.47 -5.58 11.33
N LEU A 16 -15.69 -5.16 10.31
CA LEU A 16 -16.20 -4.89 8.98
C LEU A 16 -16.79 -6.15 8.32
N ASP A 17 -16.11 -7.30 8.44
CA ASP A 17 -16.64 -8.61 8.00
C ASP A 17 -17.99 -8.92 8.65
N ARG A 18 -18.11 -8.78 9.98
CA ARG A 18 -19.39 -9.01 10.67
C ARG A 18 -20.50 -8.06 10.20
N ALA A 19 -20.16 -6.79 9.94
CA ALA A 19 -21.12 -5.80 9.45
C ALA A 19 -21.59 -6.09 8.02
N LEU A 20 -20.70 -6.60 7.16
CA LEU A 20 -21.01 -7.10 5.82
C LEU A 20 -21.87 -8.37 5.87
N ALA A 21 -21.57 -9.29 6.79
CA ALA A 21 -22.35 -10.52 7.01
C ALA A 21 -23.81 -10.20 7.37
N ARG A 22 -24.05 -9.22 8.27
CA ARG A 22 -25.40 -8.75 8.61
C ARG A 22 -26.18 -8.18 7.41
N ARG A 23 -25.47 -7.74 6.37
CA ARG A 23 -26.04 -7.22 5.12
C ARG A 23 -26.17 -8.28 4.03
N GLY A 24 -25.66 -9.49 4.26
CA GLY A 24 -25.58 -10.53 3.22
C GLY A 24 -24.67 -10.14 2.05
N ALA A 25 -23.66 -9.30 2.31
CA ALA A 25 -22.72 -8.81 1.31
C ALA A 25 -21.35 -9.50 1.47
N THR A 26 -20.58 -9.53 0.38
CA THR A 26 -19.15 -9.85 0.38
C THR A 26 -18.39 -8.70 -0.26
N ALA A 27 -17.18 -8.40 0.21
CA ALA A 27 -16.41 -7.28 -0.29
C ALA A 27 -14.91 -7.58 -0.47
N ASP A 28 -14.33 -6.92 -1.48
CA ASP A 28 -12.89 -6.78 -1.66
C ASP A 28 -12.46 -5.36 -1.27
N VAL A 29 -11.36 -5.26 -0.52
CA VAL A 29 -10.75 -4.01 -0.09
C VAL A 29 -9.27 -4.04 -0.48
N TYR A 30 -8.87 -3.08 -1.32
CA TYR A 30 -7.50 -2.86 -1.76
C TYR A 30 -6.93 -1.64 -1.04
N LEU A 31 -6.17 -1.89 0.02
CA LEU A 31 -5.49 -0.87 0.81
C LEU A 31 -4.31 -0.28 0.06
N VAL A 32 -4.20 1.04 0.09
CA VAL A 32 -3.13 1.82 -0.53
C VAL A 32 -2.58 2.84 0.47
N GLY A 33 -1.67 3.70 0.01
CA GLY A 33 -1.18 4.84 0.80
C GLY A 33 -0.36 4.43 2.03
N GLY A 34 -0.37 5.29 3.05
CA GLY A 34 0.46 5.11 4.24
C GLY A 34 0.12 3.86 5.05
N ALA A 35 -1.15 3.46 5.07
CA ALA A 35 -1.61 2.25 5.75
C ALA A 35 -1.02 0.98 5.12
N ALA A 36 -1.02 0.88 3.79
CA ALA A 36 -0.41 -0.23 3.08
C ALA A 36 1.11 -0.28 3.32
N ILE A 37 1.80 0.86 3.22
CA ILE A 37 3.25 0.95 3.50
C ILE A 37 3.56 0.53 4.95
N ALA A 38 2.77 0.96 5.92
CA ALA A 38 2.91 0.55 7.32
C ALA A 38 2.78 -0.98 7.47
N LEU A 39 1.75 -1.58 6.87
CA LEU A 39 1.55 -3.04 6.91
C LEU A 39 2.67 -3.82 6.21
N SER A 40 3.33 -3.24 5.19
CA SER A 40 4.43 -3.87 4.44
C SER A 40 5.80 -3.80 5.14
N PHE A 41 6.09 -2.73 5.89
CA PHE A 41 7.46 -2.47 6.40
C PHE A 41 7.63 -2.51 7.91
N ASP A 42 6.62 -2.12 8.72
CA ASP A 42 6.76 -2.14 10.18
C ASP A 42 5.40 -1.97 10.91
N ALA A 43 5.10 -2.90 11.82
CA ALA A 43 3.90 -2.87 12.66
C ALA A 43 3.87 -1.69 13.66
N ALA A 44 5.01 -1.04 13.91
CA ALA A 44 5.09 0.12 14.81
C ALA A 44 4.58 1.43 14.17
N ARG A 45 4.45 1.49 12.82
CA ARG A 45 3.83 2.64 12.17
C ARG A 45 2.32 2.60 12.37
N THR A 46 1.79 3.72 12.83
CA THR A 46 0.36 3.87 13.06
C THR A 46 -0.23 4.89 12.09
N THR A 47 -1.40 4.60 11.51
CA THR A 47 -2.11 5.52 10.60
C THR A 47 -3.38 6.06 11.26
N ARG A 48 -3.89 7.21 10.79
CA ARG A 48 -5.14 7.80 11.31
C ARG A 48 -6.37 7.25 10.58
N ASP A 49 -6.17 6.83 9.35
CA ASP A 49 -7.16 6.42 8.37
C ASP A 49 -6.59 5.29 7.49
N LEU A 50 -7.49 4.54 6.88
CA LEU A 50 -7.19 3.51 5.89
C LEU A 50 -7.68 4.00 4.53
N ASP A 51 -6.74 4.37 3.67
CA ASP A 51 -7.04 4.67 2.28
C ASP A 51 -7.17 3.37 1.48
N ALA A 52 -8.28 3.20 0.77
CA ALA A 52 -8.60 1.97 0.09
C ALA A 52 -9.44 2.17 -1.16
N VAL A 53 -9.40 1.22 -2.09
CA VAL A 53 -10.45 1.04 -3.08
C VAL A 53 -11.20 -0.23 -2.74
N PHE A 54 -12.53 -0.19 -2.77
CA PHE A 54 -13.32 -1.33 -2.36
C PHE A 54 -14.57 -1.50 -3.20
N ALA A 55 -15.00 -2.75 -3.32
CA ALA A 55 -16.18 -3.15 -4.03
C ALA A 55 -16.94 -4.21 -3.22
N PRO A 56 -18.27 -4.12 -3.10
CA PRO A 56 -19.13 -3.06 -3.63
C PRO A 56 -19.15 -1.81 -2.72
N THR A 57 -19.14 -0.60 -3.33
CA THR A 57 -18.91 0.65 -2.60
C THR A 57 -20.01 0.99 -1.59
N THR A 58 -21.28 0.75 -1.92
CA THR A 58 -22.42 1.12 -1.07
C THR A 58 -22.44 0.32 0.23
N GLU A 59 -22.26 -0.99 0.13
CA GLU A 59 -22.30 -1.93 1.23
C GLU A 59 -21.09 -1.75 2.14
N VAL A 60 -19.89 -1.56 1.57
CA VAL A 60 -18.68 -1.31 2.35
C VAL A 60 -18.77 0.01 3.10
N ARG A 61 -19.27 1.10 2.49
CA ARG A 61 -19.50 2.37 3.20
C ARG A 61 -20.51 2.21 4.34
N ALA A 62 -21.61 1.52 4.10
CA ALA A 62 -22.64 1.29 5.12
C ALA A 62 -22.13 0.40 6.26
N ALA A 63 -21.25 -0.56 5.98
CA ALA A 63 -20.60 -1.40 6.99
C ALA A 63 -19.53 -0.60 7.76
N ALA A 64 -18.74 0.22 7.07
CA ALA A 64 -17.71 1.06 7.69
C ALA A 64 -18.30 2.11 8.63
N ALA A 65 -19.45 2.71 8.28
CA ALA A 65 -20.17 3.63 9.16
C ALA A 65 -20.62 2.96 10.46
N GLU A 66 -21.15 1.73 10.38
CA GLU A 66 -21.53 0.96 11.57
C GLU A 66 -20.32 0.64 12.46
N VAL A 67 -19.19 0.25 11.86
CA VAL A 67 -17.93 0.04 12.60
C VAL A 67 -17.44 1.34 13.23
N ALA A 68 -17.58 2.47 12.55
CA ALA A 68 -17.20 3.77 13.09
C ALA A 68 -17.98 4.11 14.37
N GLU A 69 -19.30 3.85 14.37
CA GLU A 69 -20.15 4.02 15.54
C GLU A 69 -19.78 3.05 16.68
N GLU A 70 -19.57 1.76 16.37
CA GLU A 70 -19.22 0.71 17.36
C GLU A 70 -17.90 1.02 18.09
N PHE A 71 -16.94 1.62 17.38
CA PHE A 71 -15.58 1.83 17.86
C PHE A 71 -15.19 3.29 18.11
N GLU A 72 -16.16 4.21 18.05
CA GLU A 72 -15.97 5.66 18.21
C GLU A 72 -14.87 6.23 17.28
N LEU A 73 -14.85 5.77 16.02
CA LEU A 73 -13.90 6.22 15.01
C LEU A 73 -14.40 7.44 14.25
N PRO A 74 -13.50 8.21 13.61
CA PRO A 74 -13.88 9.15 12.57
C PRO A 74 -14.68 8.46 11.45
N GLU A 75 -15.66 9.16 10.86
CA GLU A 75 -16.49 8.62 9.76
C GLU A 75 -15.66 8.19 8.53
N ASP A 76 -14.49 8.81 8.35
CA ASP A 76 -13.55 8.59 7.25
C ASP A 76 -12.40 7.63 7.60
N TRP A 77 -12.53 6.82 8.66
CA TRP A 77 -11.51 5.84 9.05
C TRP A 77 -11.18 4.82 7.94
N LEU A 78 -12.14 4.53 7.06
CA LEU A 78 -11.97 3.78 5.81
C LEU A 78 -12.45 4.64 4.65
N ASN A 79 -11.51 5.15 3.85
CA ASN A 79 -11.74 6.19 2.86
C ASN A 79 -11.36 5.74 1.44
N ASP A 80 -12.17 6.10 0.45
CA ASP A 80 -11.97 5.77 -0.97
C ASP A 80 -11.62 6.98 -1.86
N ALA A 81 -11.20 8.10 -1.27
CA ALA A 81 -10.74 9.28 -2.02
C ALA A 81 -9.55 8.99 -2.95
N VAL A 82 -8.88 7.85 -2.74
CA VAL A 82 -7.78 7.33 -3.55
C VAL A 82 -8.21 6.65 -4.85
N LYS A 83 -9.50 6.34 -5.07
CA LYS A 83 -9.98 5.59 -6.24
C LYS A 83 -9.54 6.19 -7.58
N GLY A 84 -9.52 7.52 -7.70
CA GLY A 84 -9.07 8.21 -8.93
C GLY A 84 -7.55 8.24 -9.14
N PHE A 85 -6.78 7.76 -8.17
CA PHE A 85 -5.31 7.80 -8.17
C PHE A 85 -4.66 6.41 -8.20
N VAL A 86 -5.46 5.35 -8.09
CA VAL A 86 -4.94 3.98 -8.19
C VAL A 86 -4.47 3.74 -9.63
N PRO A 87 -3.26 3.18 -9.83
CA PRO A 87 -2.76 2.87 -11.15
C PRO A 87 -3.75 1.96 -11.93
N PRO A 88 -3.97 2.22 -13.23
CA PRO A 88 -4.90 1.43 -14.03
C PRO A 88 -4.39 0.02 -14.35
N THR A 89 -3.11 -0.27 -14.10
CA THR A 89 -2.53 -1.61 -14.29
C THR A 89 -2.99 -2.61 -13.24
N THR A 90 -2.98 -3.89 -13.60
CA THR A 90 -3.21 -4.96 -12.64
C THR A 90 -2.03 -5.06 -11.68
N ASP A 91 -2.31 -4.97 -10.38
CA ASP A 91 -1.31 -5.19 -9.34
C ASP A 91 -1.04 -6.69 -9.14
N THR A 92 0.06 -7.18 -9.72
CA THR A 92 0.46 -8.59 -9.56
C THR A 92 1.21 -8.86 -8.26
N GLN A 93 1.62 -7.81 -7.53
CA GLN A 93 2.41 -7.89 -6.30
C GLN A 93 1.59 -7.57 -5.04
N GLN A 94 0.27 -7.47 -5.16
CA GLN A 94 -0.62 -7.28 -4.02
C GLN A 94 -0.48 -8.42 -2.99
N VAL A 95 -0.61 -8.07 -1.71
CA VAL A 95 -0.49 -9.03 -0.60
C VAL A 95 -1.80 -9.07 0.18
N VAL A 96 -2.40 -10.26 0.30
CA VAL A 96 -3.58 -10.47 1.15
C VAL A 96 -3.16 -10.35 2.62
N VAL A 97 -3.81 -9.45 3.35
CA VAL A 97 -3.52 -9.16 4.77
C VAL A 97 -4.65 -9.59 5.71
N TYR A 98 -5.86 -9.77 5.19
CA TYR A 98 -7.00 -10.29 5.93
C TYR A 98 -7.95 -10.99 4.95
N GLU A 99 -8.49 -12.14 5.33
CA GLU A 99 -9.47 -12.88 4.53
C GLU A 99 -10.42 -13.66 5.45
N SER A 100 -11.71 -13.49 5.22
CA SER A 100 -12.80 -14.18 5.90
C SER A 100 -13.98 -14.38 4.92
N GLU A 101 -15.09 -14.93 5.41
CA GLU A 101 -16.24 -15.31 4.58
C GLU A 101 -16.86 -14.13 3.81
N HIS A 102 -16.88 -12.93 4.40
CA HIS A 102 -17.51 -11.75 3.80
C HIS A 102 -16.54 -10.65 3.40
N LEU A 103 -15.25 -10.78 3.70
CA LEU A 103 -14.28 -9.72 3.48
C LEU A 103 -12.92 -10.29 3.08
N ARG A 104 -12.40 -9.76 1.97
CA ARG A 104 -11.02 -9.94 1.55
C ARG A 104 -10.32 -8.59 1.49
N VAL A 105 -9.16 -8.50 2.14
CA VAL A 105 -8.35 -7.28 2.19
C VAL A 105 -6.96 -7.57 1.69
N CYS A 106 -6.54 -6.85 0.67
CA CYS A 106 -5.17 -6.85 0.18
C CYS A 106 -4.53 -5.47 0.31
N THR A 107 -3.22 -5.45 0.45
CA THR A 107 -2.40 -4.24 0.32
C THR A 107 -1.81 -4.18 -1.08
N ALA A 108 -1.66 -2.96 -1.59
CA ALA A 108 -0.96 -2.70 -2.83
C ALA A 108 0.49 -3.16 -2.78
N GLY A 109 0.97 -3.71 -3.90
CA GLY A 109 2.37 -3.97 -4.14
C GLY A 109 3.21 -2.71 -4.10
N LEU A 110 4.50 -2.87 -3.80
CA LEU A 110 5.42 -1.76 -3.60
C LEU A 110 5.55 -0.84 -4.83
N GLU A 111 5.46 -1.40 -6.05
CA GLU A 111 5.52 -0.61 -7.29
C GLU A 111 4.31 0.30 -7.45
N HIS A 112 3.10 -0.19 -7.16
CA HIS A 112 1.89 0.63 -7.15
C HIS A 112 1.95 1.74 -6.09
N LEU A 113 2.43 1.41 -4.88
CA LEU A 113 2.63 2.39 -3.82
C LEU A 113 3.64 3.46 -4.22
N LEU A 114 4.77 3.07 -4.84
CA LEU A 114 5.77 4.00 -5.36
C LEU A 114 5.16 4.91 -6.43
N ALA A 115 4.45 4.34 -7.40
CA ALA A 115 3.81 5.09 -8.47
C ALA A 115 2.83 6.14 -7.94
N MET A 116 1.99 5.76 -6.97
CA MET A 116 1.06 6.68 -6.31
C MET A 116 1.79 7.79 -5.54
N LYS A 117 2.88 7.47 -4.84
CA LYS A 117 3.68 8.48 -4.11
C LYS A 117 4.39 9.44 -5.05
N ILE A 118 4.89 8.97 -6.19
CA ILE A 118 5.50 9.82 -7.23
C ILE A 118 4.44 10.72 -7.89
N ALA A 119 3.25 10.19 -8.18
CA ALA A 119 2.15 10.97 -8.73
C ALA A 119 1.67 12.06 -7.76
N ALA A 120 1.61 11.75 -6.46
CA ALA A 120 1.21 12.69 -5.42
C ALA A 120 2.31 13.73 -5.13
N ALA A 121 3.56 13.30 -4.98
CA ALA A 121 4.76 14.10 -4.69
C ALA A 121 4.57 15.19 -3.61
N ARG A 122 3.97 14.86 -2.47
CA ARG A 122 3.80 15.79 -1.34
C ARG A 122 5.05 15.72 -0.46
N VAL A 123 5.98 16.64 -0.65
CA VAL A 123 7.34 16.64 -0.08
C VAL A 123 7.37 16.36 1.43
N GLU A 124 6.51 17.01 2.23
CA GLU A 124 6.53 16.90 3.68
C GLU A 124 5.92 15.60 4.21
N GLN A 125 5.02 14.96 3.44
CA GLN A 125 4.27 13.77 3.87
C GLN A 125 4.83 12.48 3.28
N ASP A 126 5.37 12.56 2.06
CA ASP A 126 5.70 11.38 1.26
C ASP A 126 7.19 11.04 1.26
N ARG A 127 8.10 11.92 1.74
CA ARG A 127 9.55 11.67 1.71
C ARG A 127 9.94 10.35 2.38
N GLY A 128 9.52 10.14 3.62
CA GLY A 128 9.86 8.91 4.36
C GLY A 128 9.27 7.65 3.72
N ASP A 129 8.05 7.76 3.17
CA ASP A 129 7.42 6.66 2.43
C ASP A 129 8.18 6.34 1.13
N LEU A 130 8.59 7.37 0.38
CA LEU A 130 9.40 7.22 -0.84
C LEU A 130 10.79 6.63 -0.54
N GLU A 131 11.45 7.08 0.53
CA GLU A 131 12.74 6.53 0.97
C GLU A 131 12.63 5.02 1.26
N LEU A 132 11.58 4.61 1.99
CA LEU A 132 11.30 3.20 2.27
C LEU A 132 11.06 2.39 0.99
N LEU A 133 10.22 2.90 0.09
CA LEU A 133 9.89 2.21 -1.16
C LEU A 133 11.08 2.11 -2.11
N VAL A 134 11.86 3.18 -2.26
CA VAL A 134 13.10 3.21 -3.07
C VAL A 134 14.10 2.19 -2.54
N HIS A 135 14.31 2.15 -1.22
CA HIS A 135 15.22 1.20 -0.59
C HIS A 135 14.74 -0.25 -0.77
N ALA A 136 13.45 -0.51 -0.51
CA ALA A 136 12.87 -1.84 -0.58
C ALA A 136 12.85 -2.44 -1.99
N LEU A 137 12.63 -1.59 -3.00
CA LEU A 137 12.66 -1.98 -4.41
C LEU A 137 14.09 -2.03 -4.98
N GLY A 138 15.11 -1.67 -4.20
CA GLY A 138 16.50 -1.65 -4.65
C GLY A 138 16.73 -0.65 -5.80
N ILE A 139 16.01 0.47 -5.78
CA ILE A 139 16.08 1.49 -6.83
C ILE A 139 17.38 2.28 -6.66
N SER A 140 18.10 2.45 -7.77
CA SER A 140 19.44 3.05 -7.80
C SER A 140 19.53 4.33 -8.63
N SER A 141 18.48 4.69 -9.35
CA SER A 141 18.42 5.90 -10.16
C SER A 141 17.01 6.50 -10.19
N VAL A 142 16.92 7.81 -10.42
CA VAL A 142 15.63 8.50 -10.64
C VAL A 142 14.92 7.92 -11.85
N GLU A 143 15.66 7.63 -12.93
CA GLU A 143 15.12 7.01 -14.14
C GLU A 143 14.39 5.69 -13.83
N GLN A 144 15.00 4.81 -13.04
CA GLN A 144 14.38 3.54 -12.64
C GLN A 144 13.07 3.75 -11.84
N ALA A 145 13.05 4.72 -10.92
CA ALA A 145 11.83 5.05 -10.17
C ALA A 145 10.71 5.58 -11.09
N LEU A 146 11.06 6.44 -12.04
CA LEU A 146 10.12 7.00 -13.00
C LEU A 146 9.61 5.94 -13.98
N ASP A 147 10.45 5.03 -14.43
CA ASP A 147 10.06 3.93 -15.31
C ASP A 147 9.03 3.01 -14.65
N ILE A 148 9.22 2.68 -13.37
CA ILE A 148 8.23 1.92 -12.58
C ILE A 148 6.92 2.72 -12.50
N ALA A 149 6.99 4.00 -12.14
CA ALA A 149 5.79 4.85 -12.04
C ALA A 149 5.03 4.94 -13.37
N ILE A 150 5.72 5.17 -14.48
CA ILE A 150 5.10 5.24 -15.82
C ILE A 150 4.52 3.89 -16.23
N THR A 151 5.19 2.79 -15.91
CA THR A 151 4.70 1.43 -16.19
C THR A 151 3.36 1.19 -15.49
N CYS A 152 3.22 1.60 -14.22
CA CYS A 152 1.98 1.45 -13.47
C CYS A 152 0.90 2.46 -13.90
N LEU A 153 1.25 3.75 -14.00
CA LEU A 153 0.29 4.83 -14.24
C LEU A 153 -0.18 4.92 -15.70
N GLY A 154 0.59 4.33 -16.62
CA GLY A 154 0.34 4.34 -18.04
C GLY A 154 1.08 5.46 -18.78
N PRO A 155 1.26 5.30 -20.10
CA PRO A 155 1.99 6.27 -20.93
C PRO A 155 1.24 7.61 -20.96
N GLY A 156 1.98 8.70 -20.73
CA GLY A 156 1.44 10.06 -20.76
C GLY A 156 0.85 10.56 -19.44
N TYR A 157 0.91 9.77 -18.36
CA TYR A 157 0.57 10.28 -17.04
C TYR A 157 1.55 11.41 -16.64
N PRO A 158 1.07 12.60 -16.25
CA PRO A 158 1.96 13.71 -15.92
C PRO A 158 2.66 13.47 -14.59
N ILE A 159 3.97 13.25 -14.63
CA ILE A 159 4.79 13.20 -13.41
C ILE A 159 5.14 14.63 -12.97
N PRO A 160 4.82 15.03 -11.74
CA PRO A 160 5.20 16.34 -11.23
C PRO A 160 6.73 16.53 -11.23
N PRO A 161 7.28 17.67 -11.70
CA PRO A 161 8.73 17.91 -11.65
C PRO A 161 9.32 17.80 -10.24
N ARG A 162 8.54 18.17 -9.22
CA ARG A 162 8.88 18.00 -7.80
C ARG A 162 9.18 16.55 -7.38
N ALA A 163 8.60 15.57 -8.06
CA ALA A 163 8.86 14.16 -7.77
C ALA A 163 10.32 13.80 -8.13
N GLN A 164 10.82 14.34 -9.24
CA GLN A 164 12.21 14.11 -9.68
C GLN A 164 13.20 14.70 -8.68
N TYR A 165 12.99 15.95 -8.26
CA TYR A 165 13.84 16.60 -7.25
C TYR A 165 13.88 15.81 -5.93
N LEU A 166 12.74 15.29 -5.48
CA LEU A 166 12.68 14.50 -4.26
C LEU A 166 13.42 13.16 -4.39
N LEU A 167 13.27 12.49 -5.54
CA LEU A 167 14.00 11.25 -5.81
C LEU A 167 15.51 11.47 -5.92
N ASP A 168 15.96 12.56 -6.55
CA ASP A 168 17.38 12.94 -6.59
C ASP A 168 17.93 13.11 -5.16
N GLU A 169 17.26 13.91 -4.31
CA GLU A 169 17.70 14.12 -2.92
C GLU A 169 17.81 12.80 -2.13
N ILE A 170 16.84 11.90 -2.29
CA ILE A 170 16.79 10.61 -1.61
C ILE A 170 17.97 9.74 -2.04
N LEU A 171 18.24 9.66 -3.34
CA LEU A 171 19.29 8.81 -3.90
C LEU A 171 20.70 9.37 -3.61
N GLU A 172 20.88 10.69 -3.63
CA GLU A 172 22.13 11.34 -3.22
C GLU A 172 22.43 11.13 -1.73
N SER A 173 21.40 11.22 -0.88
CA SER A 173 21.52 10.97 0.57
C SER A 173 21.85 9.51 0.86
N GLY A 174 21.23 8.57 0.13
CA GLY A 174 21.49 7.13 0.22
C GLY A 174 22.91 6.75 -0.21
N ASP A 175 23.42 7.34 -1.30
CA ASP A 175 24.80 7.12 -1.75
C ASP A 175 25.82 7.65 -0.73
N THR A 176 25.55 8.83 -0.15
CA THR A 176 26.40 9.43 0.88
C THR A 176 26.51 8.53 2.12
N LEU A 177 25.38 7.98 2.59
CA LEU A 177 25.35 7.05 3.73
C LEU A 177 26.04 5.71 3.42
N SER A 178 25.85 5.17 2.21
CA SER A 178 26.51 3.94 1.75
C SER A 178 28.04 4.08 1.68
N ARG A 179 28.54 5.25 1.26
CA ARG A 179 29.97 5.56 1.16
C ARG A 179 30.65 5.84 2.50
N MET A 180 29.88 6.21 3.53
CA MET A 180 30.37 6.41 4.90
C MET A 180 30.35 5.13 5.75
N ALA A 181 29.67 4.07 5.31
CA ALA A 181 29.69 2.79 6.01
C ALA A 181 31.02 2.04 5.77
N PRO A 182 31.78 1.65 6.81
CA PRO A 182 33.00 0.87 6.63
C PRO A 182 32.67 -0.51 6.05
N GLY A 183 33.39 -0.88 4.98
CA GLY A 183 33.06 -2.00 4.09
C GLY A 183 32.87 -3.35 4.76
N SER A 184 31.68 -3.92 4.58
CA SER A 184 31.39 -5.33 4.83
C SER A 184 31.68 -6.13 3.56
N SER A 185 32.78 -6.89 3.55
CA SER A 185 33.08 -7.86 2.49
C SER A 185 32.12 -9.06 2.57
N PRO A 186 31.80 -9.72 1.44
CA PRO A 186 30.82 -10.79 1.40
C PRO A 186 31.42 -12.14 1.83
N SER A 187 30.63 -12.99 2.48
CA SER A 187 30.94 -14.42 2.61
C SER A 187 29.79 -15.28 2.08
N PRO A 188 30.08 -16.42 1.42
CA PRO A 188 29.09 -17.19 0.67
C PRO A 188 28.55 -18.38 1.50
N SER A 189 27.27 -18.73 1.33
CA SER A 189 26.75 -20.11 1.44
C SER A 189 25.30 -20.23 0.93
N LYS A 190 25.08 -21.08 -0.08
CA LYS A 190 23.80 -21.64 -0.57
C LYS A 190 23.30 -22.77 0.37
N PRO A 191 22.23 -23.54 0.04
CA PRO A 191 20.84 -23.19 -0.30
C PRO A 191 19.84 -23.96 0.60
N GLN A 192 18.55 -23.60 0.68
CA GLN A 192 17.53 -24.56 1.12
C GLN A 192 16.11 -24.31 0.58
N ARG A 193 15.65 -25.35 -0.16
CA ARG A 193 14.30 -25.86 -0.44
C ARG A 193 13.10 -24.91 -0.52
N SER A 194 12.61 -24.84 -1.75
CA SER A 194 11.24 -24.63 -2.19
C SER A 194 10.22 -25.53 -1.47
N GLN A 195 9.18 -24.89 -0.92
CA GLN A 195 7.85 -25.48 -0.79
C GLN A 195 6.92 -24.62 -1.63
N THR A 196 6.38 -25.24 -2.69
CA THR A 196 5.37 -24.67 -3.56
C THR A 196 4.05 -24.67 -2.80
N LEU A 197 3.61 -23.49 -2.36
CA LEU A 197 2.21 -23.25 -2.07
C LEU A 197 1.58 -22.76 -3.37
N ASP A 198 0.56 -23.45 -3.85
CA ASP A 198 -0.24 -22.99 -4.98
C ASP A 198 -0.82 -21.61 -4.66
N PRO A 199 -0.77 -20.65 -5.59
CA PRO A 199 -1.31 -19.32 -5.34
C PRO A 199 -2.84 -19.41 -5.18
N PRO A 200 -3.43 -18.76 -4.16
CA PRO A 200 -4.88 -18.65 -4.09
C PRO A 200 -5.39 -17.91 -5.33
N SER A 201 -6.55 -18.36 -5.83
CA SER A 201 -7.16 -17.94 -7.09
C SER A 201 -7.20 -16.41 -7.22
N ARG A 202 -6.51 -15.92 -8.25
CA ARG A 202 -6.51 -14.52 -8.68
C ARG A 202 -7.90 -14.16 -9.19
N PHE A 203 -8.49 -13.12 -8.64
CA PHE A 203 -9.64 -12.45 -9.25
C PHE A 203 -9.11 -11.20 -9.95
N ASP A 204 -9.03 -11.27 -11.29
CA ASP A 204 -8.52 -10.24 -12.20
C ASP A 204 -9.62 -9.22 -12.56
N GLY A 205 -10.19 -8.54 -11.56
CA GLY A 205 -11.19 -7.49 -11.77
C GLY A 205 -10.57 -6.09 -11.70
N PRO A 206 -10.89 -5.15 -12.63
CA PRO A 206 -10.45 -3.77 -12.48
C PRO A 206 -11.11 -3.16 -11.24
N TYR A 207 -10.31 -2.63 -10.32
CA TYR A 207 -10.76 -1.87 -9.13
C TYR A 207 -11.53 -0.58 -9.49
N LEU A 208 -11.74 -0.30 -10.79
CA LEU A 208 -12.19 0.97 -11.34
C LEU A 208 -13.58 0.93 -12.00
N ALA A 209 -14.42 -0.07 -11.70
CA ALA A 209 -15.82 -0.03 -12.13
C ALA A 209 -16.64 1.01 -11.34
#